data_AF-A0A417YJZ3-F1
#
_entry.id   AF-A0A417YJZ3-F1
#
_cell.length_a   1.000
_cell.length_b   1.000
_cell.length_c   1.000
_cell.angle_alpha   90.00
_cell.angle_beta   90.00
_cell.angle_gamma   90.00
#
_symmetry.space_group_name_H-M   'P 1'
#
loop_
_entity.id
_entity.type
_entity.pdbx_description
1 polymer ?
#
loop_
_entity_poly.entity_id
_entity_poly.type
_entity_poly.pdbx_seq_one_letter_code
_entity_poly.pdbx_strand_id
1 'polypeptide(L)' 'MEKANKRSNEELLIEHEAMTVTGVLESKEKYRKIIQASIARWVKDFQEGRIEIKSVDDLKKLIEIDLELQKDDF' A
#
# COMPACT_ATOMS: atom_id res chain seq x y z
N MET A 1 -16.27 34.48 26.56
CA MET A 1 -17.41 33.65 26.13
C MET A 1 -16.91 32.72 25.05
N GLU A 2 -16.67 31.45 25.40
CA GLU A 2 -16.31 30.38 24.46
C GLU A 2 -17.43 30.23 23.43
N LYS A 3 -17.12 30.49 22.16
CA LYS A 3 -17.98 30.04 21.07
C LYS A 3 -17.74 28.54 20.92
N ALA A 4 -18.63 27.73 21.51
CA ALA A 4 -18.68 26.31 21.25
C ALA A 4 -18.85 26.11 19.73
N ASN A 5 -17.80 25.60 19.08
CA ASN A 5 -17.76 25.30 17.66
C ASN A 5 -18.66 24.08 17.40
N LYS A 6 -19.96 24.30 17.18
CA LYS A 6 -20.90 23.25 16.82
C LYS A 6 -20.69 22.90 15.34
N ARG A 7 -19.84 21.91 15.09
CA ARG A 7 -19.61 21.37 13.74
C ARG A 7 -20.91 20.82 13.14
N SER A 8 -21.08 21.01 11.84
CA SER A 8 -22.22 20.44 11.10
C SER A 8 -22.08 18.91 11.01
N ASN A 9 -23.20 18.19 10.93
CA ASN A 9 -23.20 16.76 10.65
C ASN A 9 -22.49 16.44 9.31
N GLU A 10 -22.57 17.34 8.34
CA GLU A 10 -21.89 17.20 7.05
C GLU A 10 -20.36 17.24 7.20
N GLU A 11 -19.84 18.16 8.04
CA GLU A 11 -18.41 18.23 8.35
C GLU A 11 -17.90 17.00 9.11
N LEU A 12 -18.74 16.41 9.97
CA LEU A 12 -18.44 15.15 10.66
C LEU A 12 -18.40 13.97 9.69
N LEU A 13 -19.31 13.92 8.72
CA LEU A 13 -19.34 12.87 7.71
C LEU A 13 -18.11 12.94 6.79
N ILE A 14 -17.76 14.14 6.30
CA ILE A 14 -16.60 14.35 5.43
C ILE A 14 -15.30 13.97 6.14
N GLU A 15 -15.13 14.34 7.42
CA GLU A 15 -13.93 13.98 8.17
C GLU A 15 -13.83 12.45 8.36
N HIS A 16 -14.94 11.78 8.67
CA HIS A 16 -14.96 10.33 8.80
C HIS A 16 -14.56 9.62 7.50
N GLU A 17 -15.10 10.07 6.36
CA GLU A 17 -14.73 9.54 5.05
C GLU A 17 -13.26 9.79 4.72
N ALA A 18 -12.76 11.01 4.99
CA ALA A 18 -11.35 11.35 4.82
C ALA A 18 -10.42 10.50 5.70
N MET A 19 -10.79 10.24 6.96
CA MET A 19 -10.04 9.35 7.86
C MET A 19 -10.03 7.92 7.34
N THR A 20 -11.16 7.45 6.81
CA THR A 20 -11.27 6.09 6.24
C THR A 20 -10.37 5.94 5.03
N VAL A 21 -10.43 6.88 4.08
CA VAL A 21 -9.58 6.89 2.88
C VAL A 21 -8.10 6.99 3.26
N THR A 22 -7.76 7.86 4.20
CA THR A 22 -6.38 8.01 4.69
C THR A 22 -5.85 6.69 5.28
N GLY A 23 -6.64 6.01 6.12
CA GLY A 23 -6.25 4.73 6.71
C GLY A 23 -6.02 3.64 5.66
N VAL A 24 -6.80 3.63 4.57
CA VAL A 24 -6.60 2.72 3.43
C VAL A 24 -5.30 3.05 2.70
N LEU A 25 -5.03 4.33 2.41
CA LEU A 25 -3.80 4.76 1.73
C LEU A 25 -2.54 4.42 2.54
N GLU A 26 -2.55 4.67 3.85
CA GLU A 26 -1.45 4.30 4.75
C GLU A 26 -1.19 2.79 4.77
N SER A 27 -2.26 1.99 4.72
CA SER A 27 -2.16 0.53 4.68
C SER A 27 -1.58 0.06 3.35
N LYS A 28 -2.04 0.61 2.21
CA LYS A 28 -1.48 0.34 0.88
C LYS A 28 0.02 0.66 0.84
N GLU A 29 0.44 1.79 1.41
CA GLU A 29 1.85 2.18 1.47
C GLU A 29 2.70 1.19 2.29
N LYS A 30 2.19 0.73 3.44
CA LYS A 30 2.87 -0.29 4.26
C LYS A 30 3.07 -1.60 3.51
N TYR A 31 2.04 -2.10 2.83
CA TYR A 31 2.15 -3.33 2.03
C TYR A 31 3.14 -3.14 0.88
N ARG A 32 3.12 -1.97 0.23
CA ARG A 32 4.05 -1.68 -0.85
C ARG A 32 5.51 -1.75 -0.42
N LYS A 33 5.85 -1.19 0.74
CA LYS A 33 7.21 -1.28 1.31
C LYS A 33 7.66 -2.73 1.52
N ILE A 34 6.75 -3.60 1.97
CA ILE A 34 7.03 -5.03 2.16
C ILE A 34 7.31 -5.72 0.82
N ILE A 35 6.48 -5.45 -0.19
CA ILE A 35 6.64 -6.03 -1.53
C ILE A 35 7.94 -5.57 -2.18
N GLN A 36 8.26 -4.28 -2.12
CA GLN A 36 9.52 -3.74 -2.65
C GLN A 36 10.75 -4.36 -1.96
N ALA A 37 10.72 -4.52 -0.63
CA ALA A 37 11.80 -5.19 0.10
C ALA A 37 11.93 -6.67 -0.31
N SER A 38 10.80 -7.34 -0.55
CA SER A 38 10.77 -8.74 -1.00
C SER A 38 11.35 -8.90 -2.40
N ILE A 39 10.99 -8.01 -3.33
CA ILE A 39 11.56 -7.96 -4.69
C ILE A 39 13.07 -7.70 -4.62
N ALA A 40 13.52 -6.71 -3.85
CA ALA A 40 14.93 -6.38 -3.71
C ALA A 40 15.73 -7.57 -3.14
N ARG A 41 15.17 -8.28 -2.15
CA ARG A 41 15.79 -9.48 -1.59
C ARG A 41 15.87 -10.61 -2.60
N TRP A 42 14.79 -10.86 -3.33
CA TRP A 42 14.74 -11.87 -4.39
C TRP A 42 15.80 -11.59 -5.48
N VAL A 43 15.90 -10.34 -5.95
CA VAL A 43 16.90 -9.95 -6.97
C VAL A 43 18.32 -10.21 -6.46
N LYS A 44 18.60 -9.86 -5.20
CA LYS A 44 19.90 -10.08 -4.57
C LYS A 44 20.23 -11.57 -4.46
N ASP A 45 19.30 -12.38 -3.94
CA ASP A 45 19.50 -13.82 -3.81
C ASP A 45 19.71 -14.50 -5.18
N PHE A 46 19.06 -14.00 -6.25
CA PHE A 46 19.28 -14.47 -7.63
C PHE A 46 20.68 -14.12 -8.14
N GLN A 47 21.12 -12.87 -7.97
CA GLN A 47 22.46 -12.42 -8.38
C GLN A 47 23.59 -13.19 -7.67
N GLU A 48 23.37 -13.60 -6.42
CA GLU A 48 24.32 -14.38 -5.63
C GLU A 48 24.24 -15.89 -5.91
N GLY A 49 23.40 -16.32 -6.86
CA GLY A 49 23.24 -17.73 -7.24
C GLY A 49 22.59 -18.60 -6.14
N ARG A 50 21.94 -17.97 -5.15
CA ARG A 50 21.25 -18.68 -4.05
C ARG A 50 19.90 -19.24 -4.45
N ILE A 51 19.33 -18.75 -5.54
CA ILE A 51 18.09 -19.24 -6.14
C ILE A 51 18.33 -19.61 -7.59
N GLU A 52 17.87 -20.79 -7.96
CA GLU A 52 17.79 -21.26 -9.34
C GLU A 52 16.39 -20.94 -9.87
N ILE A 53 16.29 -20.06 -10.88
CA ILE A 53 15.00 -19.72 -11.48
C ILE A 53 14.55 -20.90 -12.35
N LYS A 54 13.61 -21.69 -11.83
CA LYS A 54 12.91 -22.74 -12.59
C LYS A 54 11.64 -22.22 -13.26
N SER A 55 11.05 -21.15 -12.71
CA SER A 55 9.94 -20.37 -13.26
C SER A 55 10.04 -18.93 -12.73
N VAL A 56 9.49 -17.97 -13.49
CA VAL A 56 9.43 -16.55 -13.11
C VAL A 56 8.14 -16.17 -12.36
N ASP A 57 7.30 -17.16 -12.01
CA ASP A 57 5.96 -16.93 -11.44
C ASP A 57 5.97 -16.18 -10.10
N ASP A 58 6.91 -16.50 -9.19
CA ASP A 58 6.97 -15.84 -7.88
C ASP A 58 7.32 -14.34 -8.01
N LEU A 59 8.27 -14.00 -8.90
CA LEU A 59 8.61 -12.61 -9.18
C LEU A 59 7.45 -11.89 -9.87
N LYS A 60 6.82 -12.55 -10.85
CA LYS A 60 5.66 -12.02 -11.55
C LYS A 60 4.53 -11.68 -10.56
N LYS A 61 4.24 -12.57 -9.62
CA LYS A 61 3.21 -12.34 -8.59
C LYS A 61 3.53 -11.17 -7.67
N LEU A 62 4.81 -11.00 -7.28
CA LEU A 62 5.23 -9.84 -6.48
C LEU A 62 5.06 -8.53 -7.25
N ILE A 63 5.38 -8.51 -8.54
CA ILE A 63 5.20 -7.33 -9.40
C ILE A 63 3.71 -7.04 -9.61
N GLU A 64 2.89 -8.05 -9.85
CA GLU A 64 1.43 -7.90 -9.99
C GLU A 64 0.81 -7.25 -8.74
N ILE A 65 1.22 -7.68 -7.55
CA ILE A 65 0.76 -7.07 -6.28
C ILE A 65 1.23 -5.61 -6.16
N ASP A 66 2.49 -5.29 -6.50
CA ASP A 66 2.97 -3.89 -6.46
C ASP A 66 2.22 -2.99 -7.45
N LEU A 67 1.86 -3.51 -8.63
CA LEU A 67 1.07 -2.79 -9.63
C LEU A 67 -0.39 -2.64 -9.19
N GLU A 68 -0.97 -3.64 -8.53
CA GLU A 68 -2.32 -3.57 -8.00
C GLU A 68 -2.42 -2.55 -6.86
N LEU A 69 -1.44 -2.50 -5.96
CA LEU A 69 -1.36 -1.50 -4.89
C LEU A 69 -1.18 -0.06 -5.42
N GLN A 70 -0.71 0.11 -6.66
CA GLN A 70 -0.57 1.39 -7.34
C GLN A 70 -1.83 1.88 -8.05
N LYS A 71 -2.80 1.00 -8.27
CA LYS A 71 -4.05 1.42 -8.88
C LYS A 71 -4.80 2.28 -7.88
N ASP A 72 -5.09 3.50 -8.31
CA ASP A 72 -6.09 4.30 -7.64
C ASP A 72 -7.46 3.68 -7.96
N ASP A 73 -8.17 3.27 -6.92
CA ASP A 73 -9.55 2.80 -7.03
C ASP A 73 -10.45 4.04 -7.21
N PHE A 74 -10.43 4.63 -8.41
CA PHE A 74 -11.34 5.71 -8.82
C PHE A 74 -12.51 5.18 -9.63
#